data_AF-A0A0G1XJ51-F1
#
_entry.id   AF-A0A0G1XJ51-F1
#
_cell.length_a   1.000
_cell.length_b   1.000
_cell.length_c   1.000
_cell.angle_alpha   90.00
_cell.angle_beta   90.00
_cell.angle_gamma   90.00
#
_symmetry.space_group_name_H-M   'P 1'
#
loop_
_entity.id
_entity.type
_entity.pdbx_description
1 polymer ?
#
loop_
_entity_poly.entity_id
_entity_poly.type
_entity_poly.pdbx_seq_one_letter_code
_entity_poly.pdbx_strand_id
1 'polypeptide(L)'
;MGSGVLDPFLFLYHEDLELGWRIRLAGYKNVLAVDSIAYHDYEFKRSIQKFYWMERNRIIVHASHLSVWTLLLLAPFMLVAELGLIAFAIKGGWLKEKMLVYINLLSPRTWVYVIRKRRESRFLRRVSDREVVRLWTGKIEHQETRSPVVDRLINPPLAILWSILKHLIR
;
A
#
# COMPACT_ATOMS: atom_id res chain seq x y z
N MET A 1 -3.25 25.80 0.78
CA MET A 1 -3.61 24.49 1.37
C MET A 1 -4.82 23.98 0.62
N GLY A 2 -4.72 22.84 -0.08
CA GLY A 2 -5.85 22.25 -0.79
C GLY A 2 -6.85 21.68 0.21
N SER A 3 -8.11 22.08 0.06
CA SER A 3 -9.25 21.87 0.94
C SER A 3 -9.92 20.50 0.72
N GLY A 4 -9.25 19.42 1.09
CA GLY A 4 -9.83 18.07 1.02
C GLY A 4 -9.23 17.13 2.06
N VAL A 5 -10.09 16.28 2.65
CA VAL A 5 -9.67 15.22 3.57
C VAL A 5 -8.79 14.17 2.85
N LEU A 6 -9.09 13.91 1.58
CA LEU A 6 -8.37 13.00 0.68
C LEU A 6 -7.35 13.77 -0.18
N ASP A 7 -6.20 13.13 -0.46
CA ASP A 7 -5.13 13.78 -1.21
C ASP A 7 -5.37 13.74 -2.74
N PRO A 8 -5.52 14.90 -3.41
CA PRO A 8 -5.80 14.94 -4.84
C PRO A 8 -4.63 14.42 -5.71
N PHE A 9 -3.41 14.35 -5.18
CA PHE A 9 -2.26 13.81 -5.92
C PHE A 9 -2.35 12.30 -6.15
N LEU A 10 -3.09 11.58 -5.29
CA LEU A 10 -3.37 10.16 -5.45
C LEU A 10 -4.48 9.93 -6.48
N PHE A 11 -5.42 10.88 -6.60
CA PHE A 11 -6.57 10.88 -7.51
C PHE A 11 -7.57 9.73 -7.26
N LEU A 12 -7.13 8.48 -7.39
CA LEU A 12 -7.94 7.29 -7.20
C LEU A 12 -7.08 6.12 -6.68
N TYR A 13 -7.67 5.28 -5.83
CA TYR A 13 -7.03 4.18 -5.10
C TYR A 13 -5.99 4.64 -4.08
N HIS A 14 -6.06 4.07 -2.87
CA HIS A 14 -5.19 4.35 -1.73
C HIS A 14 -5.30 5.78 -1.15
N GLU A 15 -6.17 6.65 -1.63
CA GLU A 15 -6.46 7.94 -0.97
C GLU A 15 -7.10 7.76 0.41
N ASP A 16 -7.97 6.76 0.52
CA ASP A 16 -8.60 6.31 1.76
C ASP A 16 -7.58 5.65 2.71
N LEU A 17 -6.71 4.80 2.15
CA LEU A 17 -5.62 4.15 2.86
C LEU A 17 -4.61 5.19 3.38
N GLU A 18 -4.26 6.20 2.59
CA GLU A 18 -3.37 7.30 2.98
C GLU A 18 -3.96 8.10 4.14
N LEU A 19 -5.26 8.45 4.06
CA LEU A 19 -5.97 9.12 5.13
C LEU A 19 -5.97 8.27 6.41
N GLY A 20 -6.37 7.01 6.29
CA GLY A 20 -6.38 6.07 7.40
C GLY A 20 -5.01 5.91 8.05
N TRP A 21 -3.95 5.94 7.25
CA TRP A 21 -2.57 5.92 7.74
C TRP A 21 -2.22 7.20 8.50
N ARG A 22 -2.56 8.39 7.98
CA ARG A 22 -2.34 9.66 8.69
C ARG A 22 -3.07 9.71 10.04
N ILE A 23 -4.31 9.23 10.09
CA ILE A 23 -5.10 9.12 11.34
C ILE A 23 -4.35 8.25 12.36
N ARG A 24 -3.82 7.10 11.92
CA ARG A 24 -3.03 6.20 12.76
C ARG A 24 -1.72 6.84 13.22
N LEU A 25 -0.98 7.49 12.31
CA LEU A 25 0.26 8.19 12.66
C LEU A 25 0.01 9.26 13.73
N ALA A 26 -1.12 9.96 13.68
CA ALA A 26 -1.53 10.93 14.69
C ALA A 26 -1.97 10.31 16.04
N GLY A 27 -1.87 8.97 16.19
CA GLY A 27 -2.19 8.26 17.42
C GLY A 27 -3.67 7.91 17.60
N TYR A 28 -4.50 8.14 16.59
CA TYR A 28 -5.91 7.77 16.62
C TYR A 28 -6.14 6.35 16.11
N LYS A 29 -7.37 5.84 16.27
CA LYS A 29 -7.78 4.51 15.82
C LYS A 29 -8.80 4.63 14.70
N ASN A 30 -8.66 3.79 13.67
CA ASN A 30 -9.72 3.55 12.68
C ASN A 30 -10.60 2.43 13.23
N VAL A 31 -11.89 2.71 13.43
CA VAL A 31 -12.87 1.79 14.02
C VAL A 31 -13.97 1.48 13.01
N LEU A 32 -14.51 0.26 13.08
CA LEU A 32 -15.65 -0.18 12.28
C LEU A 32 -16.89 -0.19 13.18
N ALA A 33 -17.93 0.55 12.79
CA ALA A 33 -19.23 0.53 13.47
C ALA A 33 -20.04 -0.67 12.96
N VAL A 34 -19.84 -1.85 13.57
CA VAL A 34 -20.40 -3.13 13.11
C VAL A 34 -21.93 -3.16 13.02
N ASP A 35 -22.62 -2.33 13.82
CA ASP A 35 -24.08 -2.24 13.82
C ASP A 35 -24.63 -1.26 12.77
N SER A 36 -23.77 -0.48 12.10
CA SER A 36 -24.15 0.45 11.05
C SER A 36 -24.07 -0.23 9.68
N ILE A 37 -25.22 -0.45 9.03
CA ILE A 37 -25.31 -1.14 7.74
C ILE A 37 -25.46 -0.12 6.61
N ALA A 38 -24.62 -0.23 5.59
CA ALA A 38 -24.72 0.52 4.33
C ALA A 38 -24.71 -0.45 3.14
N TYR A 39 -25.62 -0.24 2.19
CA TYR A 39 -25.69 -1.03 0.97
C TYR A 39 -24.88 -0.35 -0.13
N HIS A 40 -23.99 -1.11 -0.77
CA HIS A 40 -23.19 -0.65 -1.89
C HIS A 40 -23.44 -1.54 -3.09
N ASP A 41 -23.92 -0.95 -4.18
CA ASP A 41 -24.03 -1.66 -5.45
C ASP A 41 -22.63 -1.82 -6.06
N TYR A 42 -22.12 -3.04 -6.05
CA TYR A 42 -20.73 -3.33 -6.41
C TYR A 42 -20.67 -4.07 -7.74
N GLU A 43 -20.23 -3.37 -8.78
CA GLU A 43 -19.88 -3.99 -10.06
C GLU A 43 -18.36 -4.11 -10.20
N PHE A 44 -17.89 -5.33 -10.38
CA PHE A 44 -16.48 -5.61 -10.49
C PHE A 44 -15.94 -5.42 -11.93
N LYS A 45 -15.96 -4.17 -12.42
CA LYS A 45 -15.34 -3.82 -13.70
C LYS A 45 -13.86 -3.45 -13.52
N ARG A 46 -12.97 -4.24 -14.13
CA ARG A 46 -11.52 -3.98 -14.14
C ARG A 46 -11.16 -3.07 -15.31
N SER A 47 -11.20 -1.75 -15.11
CA SER A 47 -10.49 -0.86 -16.04
C SER A 47 -8.99 -1.13 -15.89
N ILE A 48 -8.27 -1.35 -17.00
CA ILE A 48 -6.82 -1.56 -16.98
C ILE A 48 -6.10 -0.37 -16.31
N GLN A 49 -6.62 0.85 -16.45
CA GLN A 49 -6.07 2.06 -15.81
C GLN A 49 -6.06 2.00 -14.28
N LYS A 50 -6.92 1.17 -13.65
CA LYS A 50 -6.90 0.93 -12.20
C LYS A 50 -5.53 0.46 -11.73
N PHE A 51 -4.89 -0.43 -12.48
CA PHE A 51 -3.60 -1.00 -12.07
C PHE A 51 -2.50 0.05 -12.01
N TYR A 52 -2.49 1.03 -12.92
CA TYR A 52 -1.57 2.16 -12.85
C TYR A 52 -1.69 2.92 -11.52
N TRP A 53 -2.92 3.33 -11.17
CA TRP A 53 -3.17 4.13 -9.97
C TRP A 53 -2.89 3.35 -8.69
N MET A 54 -3.36 2.09 -8.60
CA MET A 54 -3.09 1.24 -7.45
C MET A 54 -1.58 1.07 -7.21
N GLU A 55 -0.82 0.72 -8.26
CA GLU A 55 0.59 0.39 -8.12
C GLU A 55 1.45 1.63 -7.86
N ARG A 56 1.17 2.73 -8.56
CA ARG A 56 1.80 4.03 -8.29
C ARG A 56 1.57 4.45 -6.85
N ASN A 57 0.31 4.46 -6.42
CA ASN A 57 -0.05 5.01 -5.12
C ASN A 57 0.44 4.10 -3.98
N ARG A 58 0.47 2.77 -4.17
CA ARG A 58 1.09 1.84 -3.22
C ARG A 58 2.52 2.24 -2.90
N ILE A 59 3.36 2.45 -3.92
CA ILE A 59 4.78 2.80 -3.72
C ILE A 59 4.91 4.18 -3.07
N ILE A 60 4.15 5.16 -3.56
CA ILE A 60 4.19 6.53 -3.05
C ILE A 60 3.77 6.61 -1.58
N VAL A 61 2.71 5.91 -1.18
CA VAL A 61 2.21 5.91 0.20
C VAL A 61 3.22 5.26 1.14
N HIS A 62 3.79 4.10 0.79
CA HIS A 62 4.84 3.48 1.60
C HIS A 62 6.05 4.42 1.75
N ALA A 63 6.53 4.99 0.65
CA ALA A 63 7.63 5.95 0.66
C ALA A 63 7.31 7.24 1.43
N SER A 64 6.04 7.62 1.54
CA SER A 64 5.61 8.83 2.23
C SER A 64 5.51 8.66 3.74
N HIS A 65 5.09 7.49 4.21
CA HIS A 65 4.70 7.31 5.61
C HIS A 65 5.64 6.44 6.43
N LEU A 66 6.38 5.50 5.84
CA LEU A 66 7.33 4.67 6.57
C LEU A 66 8.65 5.39 6.85
N SER A 67 9.33 5.02 7.93
CA SER A 67 10.72 5.39 8.14
C SER A 67 11.62 4.76 7.07
N VAL A 68 12.78 5.36 6.84
CA VAL A 68 13.76 4.83 5.88
C VAL A 68 14.25 3.45 6.32
N TRP A 69 14.45 3.23 7.61
CA TRP A 69 14.86 1.93 8.16
C TRP A 69 13.83 0.84 7.90
N THR A 70 12.54 1.12 8.12
CA THR A 70 11.48 0.16 7.81
C THR A 70 11.39 -0.12 6.31
N LEU A 71 11.56 0.90 5.46
CA LEU A 71 11.62 0.67 4.00
C LEU A 71 12.79 -0.23 3.60
N LEU A 72 13.99 -0.01 4.16
CA LEU A 72 15.17 -0.83 3.87
C LEU A 72 14.96 -2.28 4.33
N LEU A 73 14.39 -2.46 5.51
CA LEU A 73 14.09 -3.78 6.05
C LEU A 73 13.04 -4.52 5.21
N LEU A 74 12.04 -3.80 4.67
CA LEU A 74 11.00 -4.36 3.81
C LEU A 74 11.41 -4.44 2.34
N ALA A 75 12.51 -3.81 1.92
CA ALA A 75 12.90 -3.75 0.51
C ALA A 75 13.05 -5.13 -0.16
N PRO A 76 13.67 -6.16 0.47
CA PRO A 76 13.75 -7.49 -0.15
C PRO A 76 12.36 -8.09 -0.40
N PHE A 77 11.43 -7.91 0.54
CA PHE A 77 10.05 -8.38 0.41
C PHE A 77 9.30 -7.63 -0.68
N MET A 78 9.43 -6.30 -0.71
CA MET A 78 8.82 -5.46 -1.73
C MET A 78 9.35 -5.82 -3.13
N LEU A 79 10.63 -6.17 -3.27
CA LEU A 79 11.21 -6.61 -4.54
C LEU A 79 10.60 -7.93 -5.01
N VAL A 80 10.46 -8.93 -4.13
CA VAL A 80 9.81 -10.21 -4.50
C VAL A 80 8.36 -9.99 -4.92
N ALA A 81 7.61 -9.18 -4.17
CA ALA A 81 6.24 -8.82 -4.52
C ALA A 81 6.19 -8.08 -5.88
N GLU A 82 7.14 -7.20 -6.14
CA GLU A 82 7.24 -6.45 -7.39
C GLU A 82 7.47 -7.38 -8.60
N LEU A 83 8.36 -8.38 -8.48
CA LEU A 83 8.59 -9.39 -9.51
C LEU A 83 7.32 -10.20 -9.80
N GLY A 84 6.60 -10.61 -8.73
CA GLY A 84 5.31 -11.27 -8.86
C GLY A 84 4.30 -10.40 -9.61
N LEU A 85 4.20 -9.12 -9.25
CA LEU A 85 3.29 -8.16 -9.89
C LEU A 85 3.65 -7.91 -11.36
N ILE A 86 4.93 -7.90 -11.74
CA ILE A 86 5.35 -7.84 -13.15
C ILE A 86 4.87 -9.09 -13.91
N ALA A 87 5.07 -10.29 -13.35
CA ALA A 87 4.59 -11.53 -13.98
C ALA A 87 3.06 -11.53 -14.14
N PHE A 88 2.32 -11.04 -13.13
CA PHE A 88 0.88 -10.83 -13.21
C PHE A 88 0.50 -9.77 -14.25
N ALA A 89 1.28 -8.71 -14.41
CA ALA A 89 1.05 -7.67 -15.42
C ALA A 89 1.22 -8.18 -16.85
N ILE A 90 2.23 -9.03 -17.07
CA ILE A 90 2.44 -9.71 -18.36
C ILE A 90 1.25 -10.62 -18.65
N LYS A 91 0.91 -11.51 -17.71
CA LYS A 91 -0.19 -12.47 -17.88
C LYS A 91 -1.56 -11.79 -18.03
N GLY A 92 -1.75 -10.66 -17.34
CA GLY A 92 -3.00 -9.90 -17.31
C GLY A 92 -3.13 -8.84 -18.41
N GLY A 93 -2.12 -8.67 -19.28
CA GLY A 93 -2.17 -7.72 -20.39
C GLY A 93 -2.09 -6.24 -20.00
N TRP A 94 -1.54 -5.91 -18.82
CA TRP A 94 -1.42 -4.52 -18.32
C TRP A 94 0.04 -4.11 -18.04
N LEU A 95 1.01 -4.76 -18.70
CA LEU A 95 2.42 -4.42 -18.57
C LEU A 95 2.71 -2.95 -18.93
N LYS A 96 1.96 -2.37 -19.88
CA LYS A 96 2.08 -0.96 -20.25
C LYS A 96 1.82 -0.04 -19.05
N GLU A 97 0.75 -0.28 -18.31
CA GLU A 97 0.39 0.46 -17.11
C GLU A 97 1.45 0.30 -16.03
N LYS A 98 2.01 -0.91 -15.87
CA LYS A 98 3.14 -1.17 -14.98
C LYS A 98 4.38 -0.34 -15.34
N MET A 99 4.72 -0.23 -16.63
CA MET A 99 5.85 0.61 -17.06
C MET A 99 5.58 2.11 -16.84
N LEU A 100 4.33 2.55 -17.04
CA LEU A 100 3.95 3.94 -16.75
C LEU A 100 4.12 4.29 -15.27
N VAL A 101 3.92 3.33 -14.35
CA VAL A 101 4.24 3.52 -12.93
C VAL A 101 5.71 3.84 -12.75
N TYR A 102 6.61 3.04 -13.35
CA TYR A 102 8.06 3.29 -13.25
C TYR A 102 8.46 4.63 -13.85
N ILE A 103 7.92 4.99 -15.01
CA ILE A 103 8.14 6.31 -15.61
C ILE A 103 7.67 7.42 -14.65
N ASN A 104 6.52 7.26 -14.00
CA ASN A 104 6.03 8.23 -13.02
C ASN A 104 6.95 8.35 -11.80
N LEU A 105 7.53 7.23 -11.35
CA LEU A 105 8.50 7.22 -10.25
C LEU A 105 9.85 7.83 -10.64
N LEU A 106 10.16 8.01 -11.92
CA LEU A 106 11.33 8.78 -12.36
C LEU A 106 11.06 10.30 -12.35
N SER A 107 9.80 10.73 -12.19
CA SER A 107 9.45 12.15 -12.22
C SER A 107 9.89 12.89 -10.95
N PRO A 108 10.59 14.05 -11.08
CA PRO A 108 10.90 14.90 -9.93
C PRO A 108 9.66 15.36 -9.17
N ARG A 109 8.54 15.57 -9.87
CA ARG A 109 7.27 15.99 -9.24
C ARG A 109 6.78 14.98 -8.22
N THR A 110 6.93 13.69 -8.52
CA THR A 110 6.58 12.58 -7.62
C THR A 110 7.42 12.62 -6.35
N TRP A 111 8.73 12.84 -6.46
CA TRP A 111 9.60 12.86 -5.28
C TRP A 111 9.49 14.15 -4.47
N VAL A 112 9.22 15.29 -5.10
CA VAL A 112 8.85 16.52 -4.38
C VAL A 112 7.61 16.29 -3.53
N TYR A 113 6.58 15.62 -4.09
CA TYR A 113 5.39 15.22 -3.34
C TYR A 113 5.75 14.29 -2.17
N VAL A 114 6.51 13.22 -2.42
CA VAL A 114 6.90 12.25 -1.38
C VAL A 114 7.68 12.93 -0.26
N ILE A 115 8.65 13.79 -0.57
CA ILE A 115 9.44 14.51 0.45
C ILE A 115 8.55 15.40 1.31
N ARG A 116 7.62 16.15 0.69
CA ARG A 116 6.63 16.95 1.42
C ARG A 116 5.81 16.08 2.37
N LYS A 117 5.29 14.95 1.86
CA LYS A 117 4.49 14.01 2.65
C LYS A 117 5.26 13.33 3.78
N ARG A 118 6.55 13.04 3.59
CA ARG A 118 7.41 12.55 4.66
C ARG A 118 7.57 13.56 5.78
N ARG A 119 7.65 14.86 5.48
CA ARG A 119 7.69 15.92 6.49
C ARG A 119 6.37 16.03 7.24
N GLU A 120 5.25 16.03 6.53
CA GLU A 120 3.90 16.02 7.12
C GLU A 120 3.71 14.80 8.04
N SER A 121 4.11 13.62 7.56
CA SER A 121 4.03 12.37 8.34
C SER A 121 4.89 12.42 9.59
N ARG A 122 6.11 12.97 9.50
CA ARG A 122 6.99 13.13 10.66
C ARG A 122 6.39 14.07 11.70
N PHE A 123 5.75 15.15 11.26
CA PHE A 123 5.08 16.10 12.15
C PHE A 123 3.86 15.48 12.85
N LEU A 124 3.06 14.70 12.12
CA LEU A 124 1.87 14.03 12.68
C LEU A 124 2.23 12.86 13.59
N ARG A 125 3.39 12.24 13.40
CA ARG A 125 3.74 10.95 14.00
C ARG A 125 3.82 11.01 15.54
N ARG A 126 2.92 10.28 16.18
CA ARG A 126 2.88 9.96 17.61
C ARG A 126 3.14 8.47 17.91
N VAL A 127 3.07 7.62 16.89
CA VAL A 127 3.30 6.16 17.00
C VAL A 127 4.47 5.72 16.14
N SER A 128 5.13 4.62 16.53
CA SER A 128 6.25 4.07 15.77
C SER A 128 5.79 3.25 14.56
N ASP A 129 6.72 2.87 13.67
CA ASP A 129 6.34 2.01 12.54
C ASP A 129 5.86 0.64 13.03
N ARG A 130 6.40 0.15 14.15
CA ARG A 130 5.96 -1.10 14.79
C ARG A 130 4.48 -1.12 15.10
N GLU A 131 3.95 -0.03 15.66
CA GLU A 131 2.52 0.09 15.97
C GLU A 131 1.65 0.11 14.70
N VAL A 132 2.14 0.74 13.63
CA VAL A 132 1.45 0.76 12.33
C VAL A 132 1.41 -0.63 11.70
N VAL A 133 2.57 -1.28 11.59
CA VAL A 133 2.68 -2.58 10.89
C VAL A 133 2.09 -3.75 11.69
N ARG A 134 1.83 -3.58 12.99
CA ARG A 134 1.14 -4.59 13.81
C ARG A 134 -0.23 -5.00 13.24
N LEU A 135 -0.86 -4.11 12.48
CA LEU A 135 -2.15 -4.35 11.84
C LEU A 135 -2.04 -5.04 10.47
N TRP A 136 -0.83 -5.26 9.96
CA TRP A 136 -0.62 -5.86 8.65
C TRP A 136 -0.55 -7.38 8.74
N THR A 137 -1.07 -8.03 7.71
CA THR A 137 -1.00 -9.49 7.54
C THR A 137 0.14 -9.86 6.60
N GLY A 138 0.82 -10.96 6.92
CA GLY A 138 1.84 -11.57 6.06
C GLY A 138 1.25 -12.55 5.04
N LYS A 139 -0.07 -12.56 4.86
CA LYS A 139 -0.80 -13.46 3.96
C LYS A 139 -1.56 -12.66 2.92
N ILE A 140 -1.59 -13.19 1.70
CA ILE A 140 -2.45 -12.70 0.63
C ILE A 140 -3.83 -13.33 0.84
N GLU A 141 -4.74 -12.55 1.41
CA GLU A 141 -6.10 -12.96 1.76
C GLU A 141 -7.13 -12.22 0.89
N HIS A 142 -8.39 -12.65 0.93
CA HIS A 142 -9.51 -12.02 0.19
C HIS A 142 -9.30 -11.92 -1.34
N GLN A 143 -8.63 -12.92 -1.91
CA GLN A 143 -8.51 -13.07 -3.37
C GLN A 143 -9.89 -13.43 -3.95
N GLU A 144 -10.24 -12.85 -5.10
CA GLU A 144 -11.46 -13.21 -5.81
C GLU A 144 -11.49 -14.69 -6.22
N THR A 145 -10.35 -15.21 -6.67
CA THR A 145 -10.18 -16.62 -6.99
C THR A 145 -9.21 -17.24 -6.00
N ARG A 146 -9.67 -18.32 -5.34
CA ARG A 146 -8.78 -19.12 -4.50
C ARG A 146 -7.71 -19.76 -5.37
N SER A 147 -6.46 -19.60 -4.96
CA SER A 147 -5.32 -20.21 -5.63
C SER A 147 -4.60 -21.13 -4.65
N PRO A 148 -4.66 -22.46 -4.85
CA PRO A 148 -3.92 -23.40 -4.00
C PRO A 148 -2.42 -23.13 -3.97
N VAL A 149 -1.87 -22.57 -5.06
CA VAL A 149 -0.48 -22.10 -5.12
C VAL A 149 -0.25 -20.96 -4.15
N VAL A 150 -1.13 -19.95 -4.14
CA VAL A 150 -0.99 -18.83 -3.20
C VAL A 150 -1.18 -19.33 -1.77
N ASP A 151 -2.20 -20.14 -1.52
CA ASP A 151 -2.56 -20.56 -0.15
C ASP A 151 -1.55 -21.53 0.47
N ARG A 152 -1.00 -22.46 -0.32
CA ARG A 152 -0.14 -23.53 0.20
C ARG A 152 1.35 -23.32 -0.06
N LEU A 153 1.73 -22.56 -1.09
CA LEU A 153 3.13 -22.38 -1.45
C LEU A 153 3.64 -20.96 -1.16
N ILE A 154 2.81 -19.93 -1.39
CA ILE A 154 3.24 -18.52 -1.23
C ILE A 154 2.97 -18.02 0.19
N ASN A 155 1.76 -18.22 0.72
CA ASN A 155 1.37 -17.69 2.02
C ASN A 155 2.20 -18.21 3.20
N PRO A 156 2.58 -19.52 3.29
CA PRO A 156 3.38 -20.00 4.42
C PRO A 156 4.75 -19.30 4.56
N PRO A 157 5.62 -19.24 3.53
CA PRO A 157 6.91 -18.55 3.67
C PRO A 157 6.74 -17.04 3.88
N LEU A 158 5.75 -16.39 3.25
CA LEU A 158 5.48 -14.97 3.50
C LEU A 158 5.05 -14.71 4.95
N ALA A 159 4.20 -15.57 5.53
CA ALA A 159 3.75 -15.43 6.91
C ALA A 159 4.90 -15.63 7.91
N ILE A 160 5.77 -16.62 7.68
CA ILE A 160 6.97 -16.86 8.50
C ILE A 160 7.90 -15.65 8.41
N LEU A 161 8.23 -15.20 7.21
CA LEU A 161 9.10 -14.06 7.00
C LEU A 161 8.54 -12.79 7.65
N TRP A 162 7.25 -12.52 7.47
CA TRP A 162 6.57 -11.39 8.11
C TRP A 162 6.64 -11.47 9.63
N SER A 163 6.46 -12.67 10.20
CA SER A 163 6.55 -12.89 11.63
C SER A 163 7.93 -12.57 12.20
N ILE A 164 8.99 -12.67 11.41
CA ILE A 164 10.35 -12.28 11.81
C ILE A 164 10.53 -10.76 11.63
N LEU A 165 10.23 -10.24 10.43
CA LEU A 165 10.44 -8.83 10.10
C LEU A 165 9.68 -7.88 11.03
N LYS A 166 8.45 -8.23 11.44
CA LYS A 166 7.64 -7.39 12.34
C LYS A 166 8.31 -7.12 13.69
N HIS A 167 9.21 -7.99 14.15
CA HIS A 167 9.95 -7.80 15.41
C HIS A 167 11.20 -6.93 15.23
N LEU A 168 11.68 -6.78 14.00
CA LEU A 168 12.84 -5.96 13.66
C LEU A 168 12.46 -4.50 13.35
N ILE A 169 11.20 -4.25 13.00
CA ILE A 169 10.65 -2.90 12.78
C ILE A 169 10.49 -2.19 14.13
N ARG A 170 10.98 -0.95 14.21
CA ARG A 170 10.91 -0.09 15.40
C ARG A 170 9.81 0.96 15.30
#